data_AF-G5KD65-F1
#
_entry.id   AF-G5KD65-F1
#
_cell.length_a   1.000
_cell.length_b   1.000
_cell.length_c   1.000
_cell.angle_alpha   90.00
_cell.angle_beta   90.00
_cell.angle_gamma   90.00
#
_symmetry.space_group_name_H-M   'P 1'
#
loop_
_entity.id
_entity.type
_entity.pdbx_description
1 polymer ?
#
loop_
_entity_poly.entity_id
_entity_poly.type
_entity_poly.pdbx_seq_one_letter_code
_entity_poly.pdbx_strand_id
1 'polypeptide(L)'
;MGIFIIIVILKVIRFYSYLLFAYALLSWFPGASQSTIGRLIGELTEPIIKPFRRFNLQIGGLDFTIFAVMIALNLLSEVLIRLFS
;
A
#
# COMPACT_ATOMS: atom_id res chain seq x y z
N MET A 1 -0.19 16.55 -22.20
CA MET A 1 -0.30 16.79 -20.74
C MET A 1 -0.97 15.66 -19.98
N GLY A 2 -2.18 15.21 -20.34
CA GLY A 2 -2.91 14.16 -19.59
C GLY A 2 -2.17 12.84 -19.41
N ILE A 3 -1.54 12.33 -20.48
CA ILE A 3 -0.76 11.07 -20.45
C ILE A 3 0.41 11.14 -19.47
N PHE A 4 1.10 12.29 -19.40
CA PHE A 4 2.21 12.47 -18.45
C PHE A 4 1.73 12.37 -16.99
N ILE A 5 0.60 13.01 -16.69
CA ILE A 5 -0.01 12.97 -15.34
C ILE A 5 -0.35 11.53 -14.96
N ILE A 6 -0.93 10.75 -15.87
CA ILE A 6 -1.27 9.34 -15.63
C ILE A 6 -0.03 8.51 -15.37
N ILE A 7 1.04 8.69 -16.15
CA ILE A 7 2.31 7.98 -15.94
C ILE A 7 2.88 8.29 -14.55
N VAL A 8 2.82 9.56 -14.11
CA VAL A 8 3.25 9.95 -12.76
C VAL A 8 2.40 9.25 -11.71
N ILE A 9 1.07 9.24 -11.84
CA ILE A 9 0.17 8.55 -10.90
C ILE A 9 0.46 7.05 -10.84
N LEU A 10 0.61 6.38 -11.98
CA LEU A 10 0.91 4.95 -12.03
C LEU A 10 2.26 4.62 -11.38
N LYS A 11 3.28 5.48 -11.54
CA LYS A 11 4.57 5.33 -10.85
C LYS A 11 4.42 5.47 -9.35
N VAL A 12 3.63 6.44 -8.88
CA VAL A 12 3.36 6.63 -7.45
C VAL A 12 2.63 5.42 -6.87
N ILE A 13 1.58 4.94 -7.54
CA ILE A 13 0.87 3.73 -7.10
C ILE A 13 1.81 2.54 -7.00
N ARG A 14 2.66 2.32 -8.02
CA ARG A 14 3.65 1.24 -8.01
C ARG A 14 4.65 1.37 -6.85
N PHE A 15 5.12 2.59 -6.59
CA PHE A 15 6.01 2.86 -5.45
C PHE A 15 5.36 2.50 -4.12
N TYR A 16 4.09 2.91 -3.92
CA TYR A 16 3.33 2.53 -2.72
C TYR A 16 3.07 1.03 -2.63
N SER A 17 2.83 0.34 -3.74
CA SER A 17 2.72 -1.13 -3.75
C SER A 17 3.99 -1.80 -3.24
N TYR A 18 5.18 -1.31 -3.61
CA TYR A 18 6.44 -1.83 -3.06
C TYR A 18 6.62 -1.50 -1.57
N LEU A 19 6.25 -0.29 -1.14
CA LEU A 19 6.30 0.07 0.29
C LEU A 19 5.38 -0.80 1.15
N LEU A 20 4.15 -1.05 0.68
CA LEU A 20 3.19 -1.91 1.35
C LEU A 20 3.68 -3.36 1.40
N PHE A 21 4.28 -3.84 0.31
CA PHE A 21 4.90 -5.16 0.30
C PHE A 21 6.05 -5.27 1.32
N ALA A 22 6.93 -4.27 1.40
CA ALA A 22 7.97 -4.20 2.41
C ALA A 22 7.39 -4.13 3.84
N TYR A 23 6.33 -3.35 4.04
CA TYR A 23 5.62 -3.27 5.32
C TYR A 23 5.01 -4.61 5.72
N ALA A 24 4.39 -5.34 4.79
CA ALA A 24 3.86 -6.69 5.03
C ALA A 24 4.96 -7.66 5.47
N LEU A 25 6.11 -7.66 4.78
CA LEU A 25 7.25 -8.47 5.18
C LEU A 25 7.72 -8.11 6.59
N LEU A 26 7.87 -6.82 6.89
CA LEU A 26 8.28 -6.36 8.23
C LEU A 26 7.26 -6.71 9.32
N SER A 27 5.97 -6.76 9.01
CA SER A 27 4.93 -7.15 9.96
C SER A 27 5.03 -8.62 10.38
N TRP A 28 5.61 -9.48 9.52
CA TRP A 28 5.85 -10.90 9.84
C TRP A 28 7.07 -11.12 10.74
N PHE A 29 8.04 -10.22 10.74
CA PHE A 29 9.25 -10.36 11.57
C PHE A 29 9.06 -9.68 12.93
N PRO A 30 9.16 -10.41 14.06
CA PRO A 30 9.04 -9.84 15.40
C PRO A 30 10.07 -8.72 15.62
N GLY A 31 9.62 -7.54 16.05
CA GLY A 31 10.49 -6.39 16.32
C GLY A 31 10.94 -5.58 15.09
N ALA A 32 10.73 -6.08 13.87
CA ALA A 32 11.13 -5.36 12.66
C ALA A 32 10.28 -4.10 12.41
N SER A 33 8.99 -4.15 12.76
CA SER A 33 8.08 -2.99 12.77
C SER A 33 8.47 -1.90 13.78
N GLN A 34 9.25 -2.24 14.82
CA GLN A 34 9.74 -1.28 15.82
C GLN A 34 11.06 -0.61 15.42
N SER A 35 11.74 -1.15 14.41
CA SER A 35 12.97 -0.57 13.88
C SER A 35 12.73 0.84 13.32
N THR A 36 13.78 1.64 13.17
CA THR A 36 13.69 2.97 12.55
C THR A 36 13.11 2.89 11.14
N ILE A 37 13.53 1.90 10.35
CA ILE A 37 13.03 1.68 8.99
C ILE A 37 11.56 1.24 9.01
N GLY A 38 11.18 0.34 9.91
CA GLY A 38 9.81 -0.12 10.05
C GLY A 38 8.84 0.99 10.43
N ARG A 39 9.25 1.89 11.33
CA ARG A 39 8.49 3.09 11.69
C ARG A 39 8.32 4.04 10.51
N LEU A 40 9.41 4.34 9.79
CA LEU A 40 9.36 5.20 8.60
C LEU A 40 8.43 4.64 7.51
N ILE A 41 8.53 3.34 7.21
CA ILE A 41 7.63 2.70 6.23
C ILE A 41 6.19 2.72 6.72
N GLY A 42 5.97 2.48 8.02
CA GLY A 42 4.65 2.58 8.64
C GLY A 42 4.03 3.96 8.50
N GLU A 43 4.78 5.03 8.77
CA GLU A 43 4.33 6.41 8.61
C GLU A 43 4.02 6.77 7.15
N LEU A 44 4.86 6.32 6.21
CA LEU A 44 4.63 6.55 4.77
C LEU A 44 3.39 5.82 4.26
N THR A 45 3.12 4.62 4.76
CA THR A 45 1.98 3.80 4.32
C THR A 45 0.68 4.08 5.10
N GLU A 46 0.78 4.69 6.29
CA GLU A 46 -0.36 5.05 7.14
C GLU A 46 -1.50 5.80 6.42
N PRO A 47 -1.27 6.85 5.62
CA PRO A 47 -2.37 7.56 4.96
C PRO A 47 -3.20 6.67 4.03
N ILE A 48 -2.60 5.64 3.44
CA ILE A 48 -3.30 4.68 2.56
C ILE A 48 -3.94 3.56 3.39
N ILE A 49 -3.31 3.13 4.48
CA ILE A 49 -3.83 2.06 5.36
C ILE A 49 -4.97 2.57 6.26
N LYS A 50 -4.92 3.83 6.71
CA LYS A 50 -5.86 4.41 7.68
C LYS A 50 -7.33 4.29 7.28
N PRO A 51 -7.74 4.54 6.02
CA PRO A 51 -9.11 4.30 5.57
C PRO A 51 -9.56 2.84 5.68
N PHE A 52 -8.62 1.89 5.63
CA PHE A 52 -8.90 0.46 5.70
C PHE A 52 -8.87 -0.08 7.14
N ARG A 53 -8.24 0.62 8.09
CA ARG A 53 -8.22 0.23 9.52
C ARG A 53 -9.63 0.06 10.10
N ARG A 54 -10.64 0.76 9.56
CA ARG A 54 -12.05 0.62 9.96
C ARG A 54 -12.61 -0.80 9.76
N PHE A 55 -12.01 -1.61 8.89
CA PHE A 55 -12.47 -2.96 8.60
C PHE A 55 -11.89 -4.01 9.56
N ASN A 56 -10.94 -3.63 10.41
CA ASN A 56 -10.27 -4.50 11.39
C ASN A 56 -9.88 -5.87 10.81
N LEU A 57 -9.18 -5.88 9.67
CA LEU A 57 -8.79 -7.10 8.94
C LEU A 57 -7.59 -7.83 9.58
N GLN A 58 -7.39 -7.67 10.88
CA GLN A 58 -6.34 -8.39 11.60
C GLN A 58 -6.89 -9.74 12.03
N ILE A 59 -6.41 -10.83 11.41
CA ILE A 59 -6.88 -12.18 11.68
C ILE A 59 -5.66 -13.03 12.05
N GLY A 60 -5.66 -13.61 13.25
CA GLY A 60 -4.62 -14.52 13.70
C GLY A 60 -3.21 -13.89 13.80
N GLY A 61 -3.11 -12.58 14.05
CA GLY A 61 -1.83 -11.87 14.08
C GLY A 61 -1.27 -11.49 12.70
N LEU A 62 -1.97 -11.82 11.62
CA LEU A 62 -1.64 -11.39 10.26
C LEU A 62 -2.44 -10.13 9.89
N ASP A 63 -1.76 -9.15 9.30
CA ASP A 63 -2.39 -7.92 8.85
C ASP A 63 -2.89 -8.04 7.40
N PHE A 64 -4.11 -8.57 7.23
CA PHE A 64 -4.76 -8.64 5.90
C PHE A 64 -5.16 -7.27 5.37
N THR A 65 -5.09 -6.20 6.20
CA THR A 65 -5.31 -4.83 5.74
C THR A 65 -4.35 -4.47 4.62
N ILE A 66 -3.10 -4.93 4.70
CA ILE A 66 -2.08 -4.62 3.68
C ILE A 66 -2.44 -5.27 2.34
N PHE A 67 -2.90 -6.53 2.37
CA PHE A 67 -3.40 -7.22 1.19
C PHE A 67 -4.60 -6.51 0.58
N ALA A 68 -5.57 -6.10 1.40
CA ALA A 68 -6.73 -5.34 0.93
C ALA A 68 -6.35 -4.01 0.26
N VAL A 69 -5.38 -3.29 0.84
CA VAL A 69 -4.86 -2.04 0.26
C VAL A 69 -4.15 -2.32 -1.07
N MET A 70 -3.31 -3.35 -1.14
CA MET A 70 -2.64 -3.73 -2.40
C MET A 70 -3.65 -4.08 -3.50
N ILE A 71 -4.72 -4.80 -3.18
CA ILE A 71 -5.79 -5.11 -4.13
C ILE A 71 -6.45 -3.81 -4.61
N ALA A 72 -6.79 -2.90 -3.69
CA ALA A 72 -7.38 -1.60 -4.04
C ALA A 72 -6.48 -0.76 -4.96
N LEU A 73 -5.17 -0.73 -4.71
CA LEU A 73 -4.20 -0.03 -5.56
C LEU A 73 -4.08 -0.64 -6.97
N ASN A 74 -4.13 -1.97 -7.07
CA ASN A 74 -4.13 -2.66 -8.37
C ASN A 74 -5.40 -2.35 -9.16
N LEU A 75 -6.57 -2.42 -8.51
CA LEU A 75 -7.85 -2.05 -9.14
C LEU A 75 -7.86 -0.59 -9.58
N LEU A 76 -7.34 0.32 -8.76
CA LEU A 76 -7.21 1.74 -9.13
C LEU A 76 -6.31 1.92 -10.36
N SER A 77 -5.19 1.20 -10.42
CA SER A 77 -4.28 1.24 -11.58
C SER A 77 -4.95 0.73 -12.86
N GLU A 78 -5.65 -0.40 -12.78
CA GLU A 78 -6.45 -0.97 -13.88
C GLU A 78 -7.49 0.01 -14.40
N VAL A 79 -8.28 0.61 -13.49
CA VAL A 79 -9.31 1.60 -13.84
C VAL A 79 -8.68 2.82 -14.51
N LEU A 80 -7.58 3.33 -13.97
CA LEU A 80 -6.85 4.47 -14.57
C LEU A 80 -6.29 4.13 -15.95
N ILE A 81 -5.85 2.90 -16.19
CA ILE A 81 -5.36 2.52 -17.53
C ILE A 81 -6.53 2.45 -18.50
N ARG A 82 -7.64 1.80 -18.12
CA ARG A 82 -8.82 1.60 -18.99
C ARG A 82 -9.55 2.89 -19.33
N LEU A 83 -9.60 3.87 -18.43
CA LEU A 83 -10.27 5.15 -18.68
C LEU A 83 -9.53 6.04 -19.67
N PHE A 84 -8.23 5.78 -19.89
CA PHE A 84 -7.36 6.61 -20.72
C PHE A 84 -6.67 5.82 -21.84
N SER A 85 -7.06 4.55 -22.05
CA SER A 85 -6.75 3.75 -23.23
C SER A 85 -7.75 4.04 -24.34
#